data_AF-G2SXR8-F1
#
_entry.id   AF-G2SXR8-F1
#
_cell.length_a   1.000
_cell.length_b   1.000
_cell.length_c   1.000
_cell.angle_alpha   90.00
_cell.angle_beta   90.00
_cell.angle_gamma   90.00
#
_symmetry.space_group_name_H-M   'P 1'
#
loop_
_entity.id
_entity.type
_entity.pdbx_description
1 polymer ?
#
loop_
_entity_poly.entity_id
_entity_poly.type
_entity_poly.pdbx_seq_one_letter_code
_entity_poly.pdbx_strand_id
1 'polypeptide(L)' 'MKGYVVAAGYMGYVNGEYMLFSNEDDYREYFED' A
#
# COMPACT_ATOMS: atom_id res chain seq x y z
N MET A 1 8.25 -4.59 -1.04
CA MET A 1 7.01 -3.84 -1.26
C MET A 1 6.52 -4.05 -2.69
N LYS A 2 5.26 -4.45 -2.87
CA LYS A 2 4.60 -4.54 -4.18
C LYS A 2 3.35 -3.68 -4.10
N GLY A 3 3.22 -2.70 -4.98
CA GLY A 3 2.05 -1.84 -5.03
C GLY A 3 2.09 -0.87 -6.19
N TYR A 4 0.99 -0.16 -6.40
CA TYR A 4 0.85 0.81 -7.49
C TYR A 4 -0.11 1.93 -7.12
N VAL A 5 0.09 3.10 -7.75
CA VAL A 5 -0.76 4.27 -7.54
C VAL A 5 -2.06 4.12 -8.34
N VAL A 6 -3.17 4.47 -7.71
CA VAL A 6 -4.50 4.60 -8.31
C VAL A 6 -5.04 5.99 -8.05
N ALA A 7 -6.12 6.38 -8.73
CA ALA A 7 -6.74 7.69 -8.51
C ALA A 7 -7.20 7.94 -7.06
N ALA A 8 -7.41 6.87 -6.29
CA ALA A 8 -7.85 6.92 -4.90
C ALA A 8 -6.72 6.82 -3.85
N GLY A 9 -5.45 6.65 -4.25
CA GLY A 9 -4.33 6.45 -3.32
C GLY A 9 -3.29 5.44 -3.82
N TYR A 10 -2.73 4.63 -2.92
CA TYR A 10 -1.74 3.60 -3.23
C TYR A 10 -2.28 2.21 -2.89
N MET A 11 -2.32 1.31 -3.87
CA MET A 11 -2.70 -0.09 -3.66
C MET A 11 -1.48 -0.90 -3.25
N GLY A 12 -1.35 -1.19 -1.95
CA GLY A 12 -0.28 -1.99 -1.37
C GLY A 12 -0.66 -3.47 -1.30
N TYR A 13 0.28 -4.37 -1.61
CA TYR A 13 0.07 -5.81 -1.51
C TYR A 13 0.46 -6.31 -0.13
N VAL A 14 -0.52 -6.86 0.59
CA VAL A 14 -0.42 -7.33 1.98
C VAL A 14 -1.04 -8.72 2.07
N ASN A 15 -0.30 -9.69 2.60
CA ASN A 15 -0.81 -11.05 2.90
C ASN A 15 -1.56 -11.78 1.77
N GLY A 16 -1.26 -11.51 0.51
CA GLY A 16 -1.93 -12.16 -0.62
C GLY A 16 -2.97 -11.31 -1.34
N GLU A 17 -3.32 -10.15 -0.79
CA GLU A 17 -4.37 -9.27 -1.31
C GLU A 17 -3.87 -7.83 -1.47
N TYR A 18 -4.59 -7.03 -2.26
CA TYR A 18 -4.31 -5.60 -2.38
C TYR A 18 -5.20 -4.79 -1.43
N MET A 19 -4.57 -3.94 -0.64
CA MET A 19 -5.19 -3.03 0.31
C MET A 19 -4.92 -1.58 -0.11
N LEU A 20 -5.92 -0.70 0.04
CA LEU A 20 -5.79 0.71 -0.31
C LEU A 20 -5.21 1.51 0.86
N PHE A 21 -4.14 2.25 0.58
CA PHE A 21 -3.49 3.21 1.47
C PHE A 21 -3.66 4.62 0.90
N SER A 22 -3.53 5.66 1.76
CA SER A 22 -3.64 7.05 1.30
C SER A 22 -2.50 7.42 0.35
N ASN A 23 -1.29 6.89 0.62
CA ASN A 23 -0.10 7.10 -0.18
C ASN A 23 0.89 5.91 0.00
N GLU A 24 2.04 5.97 -0.67
CA GLU A 24 3.07 4.91 -0.57
C GLU A 24 3.79 4.90 0.79
N ASP A 25 3.96 6.04 1.45
CA ASP A 25 4.60 6.13 2.76
C ASP A 25 3.75 5.45 3.84
N ASP A 26 2.43 5.61 3.84
CA ASP A 26 1.50 4.86 4.72
C ASP A 26 1.66 3.34 4.52
N TYR A 27 1.90 2.88 3.28
CA TYR A 27 2.17 1.47 2.97
C TYR A 27 3.57 1.04 3.44
N ARG A 28 4.56 1.92 3.45
CA ARG A 28 5.90 1.65 4.01
C ARG A 28 5.83 1.48 5.51
N GLU A 29 5.22 2.43 6.21
CA GLU A 29 5.02 2.41 7.66
C GLU A 29 4.32 1.12 8.10
N TYR A 30 3.30 0.68 7.35
CA TYR A 30 2.60 -0.59 7.63
C TYR A 30 3.49 -1.85 7.57
N PHE A 31 4.60 -1.86 6.82
CA PHE A 31 5.54 -2.99 6.75
C PHE A 31 6.74 -2.86 7.69
N GLU A 32 7.00 -1.66 8.17
CA GLU A 32 8.11 -1.38 9.10
C GLU A 32 7.73 -1.69 10.56
N ASP A 33 6.43 -1.80 10.85
CA ASP A 33 5.85 -2.35 12.10
C ASP A 33 5.58 -3.86 12.04
#